data_AF-A0A936F3F0-F1
#
_entry.id   AF-A0A936F3F0-F1
#
_cell.length_a   1.000
_cell.length_b   1.000
_cell.length_c   1.000
_cell.angle_alpha   90.00
_cell.angle_beta   90.00
_cell.angle_gamma   90.00
#
_symmetry.space_group_name_H-M   'P 1'
#
loop_
_entity.id
_entity.type
_entity.pdbx_description
1 polymer ?
#
loop_
_entity_poly.entity_id
_entity_poly.type
_entity_poly.pdbx_seq_one_letter_code
_entity_poly.pdbx_strand_id
1 'polypeptide(L)'
;MPRPPLSRTRIRVAWAVALAVDAIQIPAGATGPVGWLLGAGLDVVTMVVMWALLGFHWAFLPSFLTEGIPYLNLAPFWTLAVALATRGRGDGEFPPPPRLVN
;
A
#
# COMPACT_ATOMS: atom_id res chain seq x y z
N MET A 1 -6.78 19.83 -5.21
CA MET A 1 -5.52 19.88 -5.98
C MET A 1 -5.35 18.56 -6.73
N PRO A 2 -4.95 18.58 -8.02
CA PRO A 2 -4.58 17.36 -8.74
C PRO A 2 -3.48 16.62 -7.95
N ARG A 3 -3.63 15.31 -7.74
CA ARG A 3 -2.58 14.53 -7.07
C ARG A 3 -1.39 14.37 -8.04
N PRO A 4 -0.13 14.50 -7.57
CA PRO A 4 1.02 14.29 -8.43
C PRO A 4 0.95 12.93 -9.14
N PRO A 5 1.29 12.85 -10.44
CA PRO A 5 1.34 11.58 -11.16
C PRO A 5 2.39 10.66 -10.53
N LEU A 6 2.07 9.38 -10.41
CA LEU A 6 2.97 8.38 -9.83
C LEU A 6 3.71 7.68 -10.97
N SER A 7 5.01 7.43 -10.78
CA SER A 7 5.76 6.64 -11.75
C SER A 7 5.31 5.18 -11.73
N ARG A 8 5.36 4.51 -12.89
CA ARG A 8 5.04 3.07 -13.01
C ARG A 8 5.85 2.22 -12.05
N THR A 9 7.12 2.58 -11.80
CA THR A 9 7.99 1.89 -10.84
C THR A 9 7.48 1.99 -9.42
N ARG A 10 7.07 3.18 -8.95
CA ARG A 10 6.51 3.36 -7.60
C ARG A 10 5.24 2.53 -7.40
N ILE A 11 4.36 2.51 -8.41
CA ILE A 11 3.14 1.69 -8.39
C ILE A 11 3.50 0.20 -8.28
N ARG A 12 4.42 -0.31 -9.12
CA ARG A 12 4.83 -1.73 -9.08
C ARG A 12 5.45 -2.12 -7.74
N VAL A 13 6.32 -1.27 -7.18
CA VAL A 13 6.94 -1.52 -5.87
C VAL A 13 5.86 -1.55 -4.78
N ALA A 14 4.91 -0.61 -4.78
CA ALA A 14 3.83 -0.60 -3.80
C ALA A 14 2.95 -1.86 -3.88
N TRP A 15 2.62 -2.32 -5.09
CA TRP A 15 1.90 -3.59 -5.27
C TRP A 15 2.69 -4.80 -4.77
N ALA A 16 3.99 -4.87 -5.05
CA ALA A 16 4.83 -5.96 -4.57
C ALA A 16 4.92 -5.98 -3.03
N VAL A 17 5.11 -4.82 -2.40
CA VAL A 17 5.14 -4.69 -0.94
C VAL A 17 3.79 -5.10 -0.33
N ALA A 18 2.67 -4.62 -0.88
CA ALA A 18 1.35 -4.94 -0.36
C ALA A 18 1.05 -6.44 -0.40
N LEU A 19 1.33 -7.10 -1.53
CA LEU A 19 1.16 -8.54 -1.68
C LEU A 19 2.04 -9.33 -0.71
N ALA A 20 3.30 -8.91 -0.53
CA ALA A 20 4.21 -9.56 0.40
C ALA A 20 3.74 -9.42 1.86
N VAL A 21 3.28 -8.24 2.25
CA VAL A 21 2.78 -8.00 3.62
C VAL A 21 1.51 -8.80 3.89
N ASP A 22 0.53 -8.79 2.99
CA ASP A 22 -0.69 -9.59 3.15
C ASP A 22 -0.36 -11.10 3.22
N ALA A 23 0.58 -11.58 2.39
CA ALA A 23 1.01 -12.98 2.41
C ALA A 23 1.69 -13.40 3.74
N ILE A 24 2.30 -12.46 4.46
CA ILE A 24 2.91 -12.70 5.77
C ILE A 24 1.87 -12.57 6.89
N GLN A 25 1.05 -11.52 6.85
CA GLN A 25 0.14 -11.18 7.95
C GLN A 25 -1.07 -12.11 8.03
N ILE A 26 -1.64 -12.54 6.90
CA ILE A 26 -2.80 -13.45 6.90
C ILE A 26 -2.50 -14.76 7.65
N PRO A 27 -1.41 -15.50 7.34
CA PRO A 27 -1.09 -16.71 8.10
C PRO A 27 -0.63 -16.41 9.52
N ALA A 28 0.09 -15.31 9.76
CA ALA A 28 0.50 -14.92 11.12
C ALA A 28 -0.70 -14.59 12.03
N GLY A 29 -1.74 -13.94 11.49
CA GLY A 29 -2.97 -13.61 12.21
C GLY A 29 -3.75 -14.84 12.67
N ALA A 30 -3.58 -15.99 12.01
CA ALA A 30 -4.20 -17.25 12.42
C ALA A 30 -3.53 -17.91 13.64
N THR A 31 -2.37 -17.41 14.09
CA THR A 31 -1.57 -18.02 15.19
C THR A 31 -1.95 -17.52 16.59
N GLY A 32 -2.90 -16.60 16.70
CA GLY A 32 -3.37 -16.06 17.98
C GLY A 32 -2.63 -14.78 18.44
N PRO A 33 -2.70 -14.43 19.73
CA PRO A 33 -2.33 -13.09 20.24
C PRO A 33 -0.88 -12.66 20.01
N VAL A 34 0.07 -13.61 19.93
CA VAL A 34 1.48 -13.30 19.68
C VAL A 34 1.71 -12.89 18.22
N GLY A 35 1.08 -13.60 17.27
CA GLY A 35 1.11 -13.22 15.86
C GLY A 35 0.47 -11.85 15.61
N TRP A 36 -0.55 -11.52 16.41
CA TRP A 36 -1.21 -10.21 16.40
C TRP A 36 -0.26 -9.06 16.81
N LEU A 37 0.45 -9.18 17.94
CA LEU A 37 1.40 -8.15 18.40
C LEU A 37 2.54 -7.87 17.41
N LEU A 38 3.02 -8.92 16.73
CA LEU A 38 4.04 -8.77 15.68
C LEU A 38 3.45 -8.14 14.40
N GLY A 39 2.17 -8.41 14.13
CA GLY A 39 1.40 -7.77 13.05
C GLY A 39 1.33 -6.26 13.19
N ALA A 40 1.08 -5.75 14.40
CA ALA A 40 0.92 -4.32 14.67
C ALA A 40 2.16 -3.50 14.29
N GLY A 41 3.35 -3.99 14.62
CA GLY A 41 4.61 -3.33 14.25
C GLY A 41 4.83 -3.32 12.74
N LEU A 42 4.51 -4.43 12.07
CA LEU A 42 4.58 -4.53 10.61
C LEU A 42 3.59 -3.56 9.95
N ASP A 43 2.38 -3.42 10.49
CA ASP A 43 1.36 -2.51 9.95
C ASP A 43 1.81 -1.05 9.96
N VAL A 44 2.40 -0.59 11.06
CA VAL A 44 2.93 0.79 11.15
C VAL A 44 4.03 1.02 10.11
N VAL A 45 4.94 0.06 9.95
CA VAL A 45 6.01 0.15 8.95
C VAL A 45 5.44 0.18 7.54
N THR A 46 4.51 -0.72 7.22
CA THR A 46 3.87 -0.78 5.90
C THR A 46 3.10 0.49 5.59
N MET A 47 2.38 1.07 6.56
CA MET A 47 1.70 2.36 6.40
C MET A 47 2.68 3.46 5.98
N VAL A 48 3.79 3.60 6.72
CA VAL A 48 4.82 4.61 6.44
C VAL A 48 5.45 4.40 5.05
N VAL A 49 5.75 3.15 4.69
CA VAL A 49 6.28 2.80 3.37
C VAL A 49 5.28 3.17 2.26
N MET A 50 3.99 2.87 2.44
CA MET A 50 2.97 3.20 1.45
C MET A 50 2.78 4.71 1.30
N TRP A 51 2.82 5.47 2.40
CA TRP A 51 2.79 6.93 2.34
C TRP A 51 4.00 7.51 1.61
N ALA A 52 5.19 6.94 1.81
CA ALA A 52 6.39 7.37 1.10
C ALA A 52 6.31 7.06 -0.41
N LEU A 53 5.75 5.91 -0.79
CA LEU A 53 5.65 5.48 -2.19
C LEU A 53 4.53 6.18 -2.96
N LEU A 54 3.34 6.27 -2.38
CA LEU A 54 2.09 6.64 -3.06
C LEU A 54 1.53 8.01 -2.62
N GLY A 55 2.14 8.59 -1.59
CA GLY A 55 1.63 9.74 -0.87
C GLY A 55 0.59 9.34 0.19
N PHE A 56 0.21 10.30 1.03
CA PHE A 56 -0.80 10.08 2.05
C PHE A 56 -2.13 9.63 1.42
N HIS A 57 -2.69 8.56 1.96
CA HIS A 57 -4.01 8.06 1.61
C HIS A 57 -4.68 7.44 2.84
N TRP A 58 -5.93 7.83 3.10
CA TRP A 58 -6.71 7.36 4.25
C TRP A 58 -6.87 5.83 4.28
N ALA A 59 -6.87 5.19 3.12
CA ALA A 59 -6.95 3.73 3.00
C ALA A 59 -5.74 2.95 3.56
N PHE A 60 -4.65 3.62 3.95
CA PHE A 60 -3.52 2.98 4.63
C PHE A 60 -3.58 3.06 6.16
N LEU A 61 -4.56 3.76 6.72
CA LEU A 61 -4.86 3.73 8.16
C LEU A 61 -5.70 2.53 8.67
N PRO A 62 -6.56 1.85 7.88
CA PRO A 62 -7.50 0.87 8.41
C PRO A 62 -6.83 -0.33 9.08
N SER A 63 -5.74 -0.87 8.55
CA SER A 63 -5.07 -2.06 9.11
C SER A 63 -4.70 -1.88 10.58
N PHE A 64 -4.13 -0.72 10.92
CA PHE A 64 -3.80 -0.34 12.31
C PHE A 64 -5.03 -0.22 13.24
N LEU A 65 -6.20 0.16 12.71
CA LEU A 65 -7.43 0.31 13.50
C LEU A 65 -8.29 -0.97 13.54
N THR A 66 -8.14 -1.86 12.58
CA THR A 66 -8.90 -3.11 12.48
C THR A 66 -8.37 -4.22 13.36
N GLU A 67 -7.16 -4.06 13.91
CA GLU A 67 -6.55 -5.02 14.85
C GLU A 67 -7.42 -5.32 16.08
N GLY A 68 -8.38 -4.45 16.45
CA GLY A 68 -9.33 -4.73 17.52
C GLY A 68 -10.42 -5.77 17.18
N ILE A 69 -10.58 -6.17 15.91
CA ILE A 69 -11.67 -7.03 15.46
C ILE A 69 -11.11 -8.41 15.05
N PRO A 70 -11.46 -9.49 15.78
CA PRO A 70 -11.06 -10.84 15.44
C PRO A 70 -11.42 -11.20 13.99
N TYR A 71 -10.53 -11.95 13.32
CA TYR A 71 -10.68 -12.46 11.94
C TYR A 71 -10.64 -11.42 10.81
N LEU A 72 -10.66 -10.12 11.10
CA LEU A 72 -10.60 -9.11 10.04
C LEU A 72 -9.27 -9.17 9.27
N ASN A 73 -8.16 -9.46 9.98
CA ASN A 73 -6.80 -9.59 9.42
C ASN A 73 -6.61 -10.77 8.45
N LEU A 74 -7.66 -11.53 8.11
CA LEU A 74 -7.63 -12.55 7.06
C LEU A 74 -7.87 -11.95 5.65
N ALA A 75 -8.38 -10.72 5.57
CA ALA A 75 -8.54 -10.03 4.30
C ALA A 75 -7.21 -9.43 3.82
N PRO A 76 -6.97 -9.37 2.50
CA PRO A 76 -5.76 -8.76 1.93
C PRO A 76 -5.87 -7.23 1.92
N PHE A 77 -5.84 -6.62 3.11
CA PHE A 77 -6.13 -5.19 3.29
C PHE A 77 -5.12 -4.28 2.61
N TRP A 78 -3.83 -4.63 2.61
CA TRP A 78 -2.81 -3.80 1.98
C TRP A 78 -2.97 -3.80 0.46
N THR A 79 -3.26 -4.96 -0.11
CA THR A 79 -3.53 -5.11 -1.55
C THR A 79 -4.76 -4.30 -1.95
N LEU A 80 -5.84 -4.36 -1.17
CA LEU A 80 -7.05 -3.55 -1.42
C LEU A 80 -6.75 -2.04 -1.29
N ALA A 81 -5.99 -1.64 -0.28
CA ALA A 81 -5.60 -0.25 -0.07
C ALA A 81 -4.76 0.29 -1.24
N VAL A 82 -3.79 -0.47 -1.72
CA VAL A 82 -2.97 -0.11 -2.89
C VAL A 82 -3.83 -0.06 -4.16
N ALA A 83 -4.75 -1.00 -4.35
CA ALA A 83 -5.68 -0.97 -5.47
C ALA A 83 -6.51 0.33 -5.50
N LEU A 84 -7.02 0.75 -4.35
CA LEU A 84 -7.74 2.02 -4.20
C LEU A 84 -6.84 3.24 -4.43
N ALA A 85 -5.64 3.24 -3.84
CA ALA A 85 -4.71 4.38 -3.89
C ALA A 85 -4.06 4.59 -5.27
N THR A 86 -3.95 3.53 -6.08
CA THR A 86 -3.32 3.57 -7.41
C THR A 86 -4.33 3.65 -8.56
N ARG A 87 -5.62 3.48 -8.29
CA ARG A 87 -6.69 3.59 -9.30
C ARG A 87 -6.61 4.92 -10.07
N GLY A 88 -6.43 4.84 -11.40
CA GLY A 88 -6.37 6.01 -12.28
C GLY A 88 -5.10 6.86 -12.17
N ARG A 89 -4.03 6.35 -11.53
CA ARG A 89 -2.74 7.09 -11.38
C ARG A 89 -1.61 6.57 -12.26
N GLY A 90 -1.92 5.68 -13.21
CA GLY A 90 -0.94 4.95 -14.05
C GLY A 90 -0.35 5.73 -15.22
N ASP A 91 -0.83 6.96 -15.46
CA ASP A 91 -0.52 7.73 -16.66
C ASP A 91 0.33 8.96 -16.30
N GLY A 92 1.55 8.69 -15.86
CA GLY A 92 2.61 9.69 -15.94
C GLY A 92 3.03 9.82 -17.39
N GLU A 93 2.40 10.74 -18.11
CA GLU A 93 2.89 11.21 -19.40
C GLU A 93 4.37 11.59 -19.21
N PHE A 94 5.26 10.86 -19.88
CA PHE A 94 6.62 11.32 -20.06
C PHE A 94 6.51 12.73 -20.67
N PRO A 95 7.22 13.75 -20.18
CA PRO A 95 7.27 15.02 -20.89
C PRO A 95 7.64 14.70 -22.34
N PRO A 96 6.89 15.18 -23.36
CA PRO A 96 7.25 14.94 -24.74
C PRO A 96 8.72 15.36 -24.92
N PRO A 97 9.54 14.57 -25.64
CA PRO A 97 10.94 14.91 -25.84
C PRO A 97 11.05 16.35 -26.34
N PRO A 98 12.08 17.11 -25.90
CA PRO A 98 12.25 18.49 -26.35
C PRO A 98 12.15 18.52 -27.88
N ARG A 99 11.19 19.27 -28.41
CA ARG A 99 11.13 19.52 -29.85
C ARG A 99 12.42 20.25 -30.21
N LEU A 100 13.38 19.52 -30.79
CA LEU A 100 14.51 20.13 -31.46
C LEU A 100 13.92 20.88 -32.65
N VAL A 101 13.79 22.19 -32.49
CA VAL A 101 13.42 23.09 -33.58
C VAL A 101 14.68 23.19 -34.45
N ASN A 102 14.65 22.52 -35.60
CA ASN A 102 15.64 22.68 -36.66
C ASN A 102 15.43 24.00 -37.39
#